data_AF-A0A2D7W8W2-F1
#
_entry.id   AF-A0A2D7W8W2-F1
#
_cell.length_a   1.000
_cell.length_b   1.000
_cell.length_c   1.000
_cell.angle_alpha   90.00
_cell.angle_beta   90.00
_cell.angle_gamma   90.00
#
_symmetry.space_group_name_H-M   'P 1'
#
loop_
_entity.id
_entity.type
_entity.pdbx_description
1 polymer ?
#
loop_
_entity_poly.entity_id
_entity_poly.type
_entity_poly.pdbx_seq_one_letter_code
_entity_poly.pdbx_strand_id
1 'polypeptide(L)'
;MTHVGDIVPYYIRHIGDIDLFDGHTVGLSIIHAVLSLVTCLVLVALAFLTIRARPNRPENRFMFVLLLAESYRVMVTWYNIYPFEGSPEFIELLQYFRIGWYICGLTCIMMYISTVSFYPVKGLEFMTKPRIRNNLWWAIPTIAILIMSSLILLSPNGSVDVIGGAYHVYCAEGTASQPAEIISSKGSPDLIGVCEDYAPYIYMVPGNSTAGQLLLVLPVFSAIIAMVFMRKSWKTLSQNPDSEEQAIEARSLFIGFAGKAIIKGAMTFGIVSMVIIFGDWNLADVTTISEEYGERALTVYLFILYGFLFSILLTGMLEGFMFTYGILKNDILGIDEKLRKTFSTAIFATLGGISLLIASEIMQDLVGGGGLIGAMIVGLPIIVLRKPIFSAINNFSTFLMPEAFTKAELSYIEAYEIAMEDKIITEEERRFLRLSAKTLGLDKERVDYIESWYNSNLEDEEE
;
A
#
# COMPACT_ATOMS: atom_id res chain seq x y z
N MET A 1 -3.35 30.99 -17.36
CA MET A 1 -4.26 29.99 -17.94
C MET A 1 -3.40 28.77 -18.22
N THR A 2 -3.72 27.62 -17.64
CA THR A 2 -3.02 26.37 -17.99
C THR A 2 -3.48 25.94 -19.39
N HIS A 3 -2.76 25.04 -20.06
CA HIS A 3 -3.17 24.48 -21.36
C HIS A 3 -4.49 23.66 -21.28
N VAL A 4 -5.04 23.49 -20.07
CA VAL A 4 -6.37 22.92 -19.79
C VAL A 4 -7.41 23.93 -19.27
N GLY A 5 -7.12 25.23 -19.31
CA GLY A 5 -8.01 26.29 -18.84
C GLY A 5 -7.85 26.60 -17.34
N ASP A 6 -8.97 26.65 -16.59
CA ASP A 6 -8.96 26.85 -15.15
C ASP A 6 -8.87 25.50 -14.41
N ILE A 7 -7.94 25.42 -13.45
CA ILE A 7 -7.58 24.16 -12.76
C ILE A 7 -8.74 23.58 -11.95
N VAL A 8 -9.50 24.41 -11.23
CA VAL A 8 -10.59 23.92 -10.36
C VAL A 8 -11.74 23.32 -11.18
N PRO A 9 -12.28 24.00 -12.21
CA PRO A 9 -13.23 23.40 -13.14
C PRO A 9 -12.74 22.11 -13.80
N TYR A 10 -11.46 22.01 -14.15
CA TYR A 10 -10.87 20.79 -14.71
C TYR A 10 -11.06 19.58 -13.79
N TYR A 11 -10.68 19.70 -12.51
CA TYR A 11 -10.85 18.61 -11.55
C TYR A 11 -12.32 18.27 -11.30
N ILE A 12 -13.19 19.28 -11.15
CA ILE A 12 -14.62 19.06 -10.91
C ILE A 12 -15.25 18.30 -12.08
N ARG A 13 -14.90 18.67 -13.31
CA ARG A 13 -15.39 18.02 -14.52
C ARG A 13 -14.97 16.56 -14.56
N HIS A 14 -13.67 16.27 -14.47
CA HIS A 14 -13.18 14.90 -14.62
C HIS A 14 -13.54 13.97 -13.46
N ILE A 15 -13.67 14.49 -12.23
CA ILE A 15 -14.14 13.69 -11.09
C ILE A 15 -15.65 13.45 -11.18
N GLY A 16 -16.41 14.39 -11.75
CA GLY A 16 -17.86 14.26 -11.93
C GLY A 16 -18.30 13.43 -13.13
N ASP A 17 -17.36 13.09 -14.02
CA ASP A 17 -17.56 12.41 -15.30
C ASP A 17 -16.71 11.12 -15.35
N ILE A 18 -16.71 10.34 -14.26
CA ILE A 18 -16.09 9.01 -14.27
C ILE A 18 -17.10 8.04 -14.87
N ASP A 19 -16.64 7.25 -15.85
CA ASP A 19 -17.42 6.20 -16.50
C ASP A 19 -16.47 5.08 -16.98
N LEU A 20 -16.59 3.88 -16.40
CA LEU A 20 -15.77 2.73 -16.79
C LEU A 20 -16.32 1.95 -18.00
N PHE A 21 -17.56 2.21 -18.42
CA PHE A 21 -18.18 1.61 -19.59
C PHE A 21 -17.76 2.35 -20.85
N ASP A 22 -17.77 3.68 -20.78
CA ASP A 22 -17.41 4.56 -21.91
C ASP A 22 -15.92 4.95 -21.91
N GLY A 23 -15.16 4.54 -20.88
CA GLY A 23 -13.71 4.75 -20.81
C GLY A 23 -13.26 6.09 -20.22
N HIS A 24 -14.17 6.83 -19.60
CA HIS A 24 -13.89 8.06 -18.87
C HIS A 24 -13.18 7.78 -17.53
N THR A 25 -11.86 7.66 -17.59
CA THR A 25 -11.04 7.21 -16.45
C THR A 25 -10.12 8.27 -15.85
N VAL A 26 -10.09 9.48 -16.42
CA VAL A 26 -9.27 10.61 -15.92
C VAL A 26 -9.52 10.88 -14.44
N GLY A 27 -10.80 11.00 -14.04
CA GLY A 27 -11.17 11.27 -12.65
C GLY A 27 -10.67 10.18 -11.70
N LEU A 28 -10.80 8.92 -12.11
CA LEU A 28 -10.31 7.78 -11.32
C LEU A 28 -8.79 7.77 -11.21
N SER A 29 -8.08 8.12 -12.28
CA SER A 29 -6.62 8.33 -12.28
C SER A 29 -6.18 9.43 -11.32
N ILE A 30 -6.90 10.55 -11.27
CA ILE A 30 -6.62 11.66 -10.34
C ILE A 30 -6.84 11.20 -8.89
N ILE A 31 -7.97 10.54 -8.61
CA ILE A 31 -8.28 9.99 -7.28
C ILE A 31 -7.17 9.03 -6.85
N HIS A 32 -6.79 8.10 -7.72
CA HIS A 32 -5.71 7.17 -7.44
C HIS A 32 -4.38 7.89 -7.19
N ALA A 33 -4.03 8.90 -7.99
CA ALA A 33 -2.80 9.67 -7.82
C ALA A 33 -2.75 10.38 -6.46
N VAL A 34 -3.84 11.02 -6.02
CA VAL A 34 -3.93 11.64 -4.69
C VAL A 34 -3.78 10.60 -3.58
N LEU A 35 -4.50 9.47 -3.67
CA LEU A 35 -4.40 8.39 -2.69
C LEU A 35 -3.00 7.77 -2.65
N SER A 36 -2.31 7.70 -3.78
CA SER A 36 -0.93 7.22 -3.87
C SER A 36 0.04 8.10 -3.09
N LEU A 37 -0.15 9.42 -3.16
CA LEU A 37 0.67 10.40 -2.44
C LEU A 37 0.39 10.33 -0.94
N VAL A 38 -0.88 10.25 -0.54
CA VAL A 38 -1.26 10.08 0.87
C VAL A 38 -0.68 8.78 1.43
N THR A 39 -0.81 7.67 0.69
CA THR A 39 -0.28 6.37 1.10
C THR A 39 1.25 6.40 1.22
N CYS A 40 1.94 7.05 0.28
CA CYS A 40 3.39 7.25 0.35
C CYS A 40 3.78 8.00 1.63
N LEU A 41 3.11 9.12 1.95
CA LEU A 41 3.39 9.90 3.16
C LEU A 41 3.19 9.08 4.44
N VAL A 42 2.12 8.28 4.51
CA VAL A 42 1.86 7.38 5.63
C VAL A 42 2.98 6.35 5.76
N LEU A 43 3.36 5.69 4.67
CA LEU A 43 4.42 4.67 4.69
C LEU A 43 5.80 5.27 5.06
N VAL A 44 6.11 6.47 4.57
CA VAL A 44 7.30 7.21 4.97
C VAL A 44 7.27 7.53 6.46
N ALA A 45 6.14 7.99 7.00
CA ALA A 45 5.99 8.25 8.43
C ALA A 45 6.19 6.98 9.27
N LEU A 46 5.59 5.86 8.85
CA LEU A 46 5.76 4.55 9.49
C LEU A 46 7.20 4.05 9.43
N ALA A 47 7.90 4.26 8.30
CA ALA A 47 9.32 3.96 8.17
C ALA A 47 10.14 4.77 9.18
N PHE A 48 9.90 6.08 9.28
CA PHE A 48 10.60 6.95 10.23
C PHE A 48 10.33 6.59 11.70
N LEU A 49 9.09 6.21 12.04
CA LEU A 49 8.77 5.68 13.37
C LEU A 49 9.56 4.40 13.66
N THR A 50 9.63 3.49 12.68
CA THR A 50 10.33 2.20 12.79
C THR A 50 11.82 2.38 13.07
N ILE A 51 12.51 3.24 12.30
CA ILE A 51 13.95 3.48 12.53
C ILE A 51 14.22 4.28 13.80
N ARG A 52 13.34 5.23 14.15
CA ARG A 52 13.50 6.06 15.35
C ARG A 52 13.36 5.26 16.64
N ALA A 53 12.53 4.22 16.65
CA ALA A 53 12.34 3.37 17.83
C ALA A 53 13.66 2.70 18.27
N ARG A 54 14.36 2.03 17.35
CA ARG A 54 15.66 1.39 17.62
C ARG A 54 16.61 1.47 16.41
N PRO A 55 17.34 2.58 16.22
CA PRO A 55 18.16 2.80 15.01
C PRO A 55 19.37 1.88 14.89
N ASN A 56 19.77 1.20 15.97
CA ASN A 56 20.91 0.27 15.98
C ASN A 56 20.51 -1.18 15.71
N ARG A 57 19.21 -1.52 15.78
CA ARG A 57 18.76 -2.88 15.49
C ARG A 57 18.72 -3.14 13.99
N PRO A 58 19.32 -4.25 13.50
CA PRO A 58 19.33 -4.55 12.08
C PRO A 58 17.91 -4.81 11.53
N GLU A 59 17.00 -5.33 12.37
CA GLU A 59 15.58 -5.54 12.06
C GLU A 59 14.91 -4.21 11.67
N ASN A 60 15.08 -3.16 12.49
CA ASN A 60 14.48 -1.84 12.26
C ASN A 60 15.07 -1.15 11.03
N ARG A 61 16.39 -1.28 10.79
CA ARG A 61 17.04 -0.75 9.58
C ARG A 61 16.54 -1.43 8.32
N PHE A 62 16.41 -2.75 8.40
CA PHE A 62 15.86 -3.55 7.31
C PHE A 62 14.41 -3.14 7.04
N MET A 63 13.58 -3.04 8.08
CA MET A 63 12.19 -2.68 7.92
C MET A 63 12.00 -1.25 7.39
N PHE A 64 12.83 -0.31 7.85
CA PHE A 64 12.86 1.06 7.35
C PHE A 64 13.08 1.13 5.84
N VAL A 65 14.09 0.43 5.33
CA VAL A 65 14.40 0.43 3.89
C VAL A 65 13.28 -0.26 3.09
N LEU A 66 12.71 -1.34 3.63
CA LEU A 66 11.59 -2.03 3.00
C LEU A 66 10.36 -1.12 2.86
N LEU A 67 10.01 -0.40 3.94
CA LEU A 67 8.89 0.54 3.95
C LEU A 67 9.12 1.74 3.04
N LEU A 68 10.36 2.26 2.94
CA LEU A 68 10.70 3.31 1.99
C LEU A 68 10.63 2.85 0.53
N ALA A 69 11.07 1.61 0.25
CA ALA A 69 10.97 1.05 -1.09
C ALA A 69 9.49 0.85 -1.48
N GLU A 70 8.66 0.35 -0.57
CA GLU A 70 7.21 0.23 -0.81
C GLU A 70 6.53 1.61 -0.90
N SER A 71 6.94 2.62 -0.12
CA SER A 71 6.38 3.97 -0.20
C SER A 71 6.63 4.61 -1.56
N TYR A 72 7.82 4.40 -2.14
CA TYR A 72 8.10 4.87 -3.50
C TYR A 72 7.27 4.11 -4.54
N ARG A 73 7.05 2.81 -4.34
CA ARG A 73 6.30 1.98 -5.28
C ARG A 73 4.79 2.27 -5.32
N VAL A 74 4.19 2.68 -4.21
CA VAL A 74 2.76 3.03 -4.22
C VAL A 74 2.47 4.24 -5.11
N MET A 75 3.46 5.09 -5.39
CA MET A 75 3.37 6.24 -6.31
C MET A 75 3.35 5.84 -7.79
N VAL A 76 2.62 4.79 -8.19
CA VAL A 76 2.65 4.27 -9.57
C VAL A 76 2.10 5.25 -10.63
N THR A 77 1.15 6.11 -10.26
CA THR A 77 0.49 7.08 -11.17
C THR A 77 0.48 8.50 -10.62
N TRP A 78 1.47 8.88 -9.80
CA TRP A 78 1.52 10.22 -9.17
C TRP A 78 1.46 11.37 -10.20
N TYR A 79 1.96 11.14 -11.40
CA TYR A 79 1.99 12.10 -12.50
C TYR A 79 0.59 12.51 -13.00
N ASN A 80 -0.46 11.75 -12.66
CA ASN A 80 -1.85 12.11 -12.95
C ASN A 80 -2.44 13.11 -11.94
N ILE A 81 -1.69 13.50 -10.89
CA ILE A 81 -2.21 14.43 -9.88
C ILE A 81 -2.44 15.83 -10.45
N TYR A 82 -1.69 16.22 -11.46
CA TYR A 82 -1.75 17.52 -12.09
C TYR A 82 -1.67 17.35 -13.61
N PRO A 83 -2.44 18.13 -14.40
CA PRO A 83 -2.34 18.14 -15.85
C PRO A 83 -1.03 18.83 -16.27
N PHE A 84 0.06 18.09 -16.17
CA PHE A 84 1.38 18.58 -16.58
C PHE A 84 1.43 18.75 -18.10
N GLU A 85 2.00 19.86 -18.52
CA GLU A 85 2.26 20.09 -19.95
C GLU A 85 3.36 19.13 -20.40
N GLY A 86 3.12 18.46 -21.52
CA GLY A 86 4.10 17.57 -22.11
C GLY A 86 5.33 18.36 -22.52
N SER A 87 6.48 17.99 -22.00
CA SER A 87 7.77 18.50 -22.46
C SER A 87 8.78 17.35 -22.48
N PRO A 88 9.79 17.39 -23.38
CA PRO A 88 10.85 16.40 -23.38
C PRO A 88 11.52 16.26 -22.01
N GLU A 89 11.74 17.37 -21.30
CA GLU A 89 12.32 17.37 -19.96
C GLU A 89 11.43 16.67 -18.93
N PHE A 90 10.11 16.86 -19.02
CA PHE A 90 9.17 16.19 -18.12
C PHE A 90 9.08 14.69 -18.40
N ILE A 91 9.13 14.28 -19.68
CA ILE A 91 9.20 12.87 -20.06
C ILE A 91 10.48 12.20 -19.55
N GLU A 92 11.63 12.87 -19.63
CA GLU A 92 12.88 12.36 -19.05
C GLU A 92 12.79 12.22 -17.53
N LEU A 93 12.21 13.21 -16.84
CA LEU A 93 11.96 13.12 -15.39
C LEU A 93 11.11 11.90 -15.03
N LEU A 94 10.04 11.64 -15.78
CA LEU A 94 9.20 10.46 -15.59
C LEU A 94 9.97 9.18 -15.81
N GLN A 95 10.82 9.12 -16.84
CA GLN A 95 11.63 7.94 -17.11
C GLN A 95 12.61 7.67 -15.95
N TYR A 96 13.24 8.70 -15.37
CA TYR A 96 14.07 8.54 -14.17
C TYR A 96 13.26 8.09 -12.95
N PHE A 97 12.06 8.66 -12.76
CA PHE A 97 11.16 8.23 -11.69
C PHE A 97 10.84 6.73 -11.82
N ARG A 98 10.53 6.26 -13.04
CA ARG A 98 10.23 4.86 -13.34
C ARG A 98 11.43 3.95 -13.10
N ILE A 99 12.65 4.36 -13.47
CA ILE A 99 13.87 3.60 -13.15
C ILE A 99 13.97 3.39 -11.63
N GLY A 100 13.78 4.47 -10.84
CA GLY A 100 13.71 4.38 -9.37
C GLY A 100 12.62 3.41 -8.90
N TRP A 101 11.47 3.42 -9.54
CA TRP A 101 10.32 2.57 -9.21
C TRP A 101 10.66 1.09 -9.38
N TYR A 102 11.32 0.74 -10.49
CA TYR A 102 11.79 -0.63 -10.74
C TYR A 102 12.93 -1.05 -9.80
N ILE A 103 13.86 -0.15 -9.46
CA ILE A 103 14.90 -0.40 -8.45
C ILE A 103 14.26 -0.73 -7.09
N CYS A 104 13.26 0.04 -6.66
CA CYS A 104 12.50 -0.25 -5.45
C CYS A 104 11.73 -1.57 -5.58
N GLY A 105 11.17 -1.89 -6.75
CA GLY A 105 10.55 -3.18 -7.04
C GLY A 105 11.49 -4.36 -6.78
N LEU A 106 12.69 -4.29 -7.36
CA LEU A 106 13.75 -5.30 -7.20
C LEU A 106 14.25 -5.38 -5.75
N THR A 107 14.40 -4.23 -5.09
CA THR A 107 14.75 -4.16 -3.67
C THR A 107 13.73 -4.91 -2.82
N CYS A 108 12.43 -4.64 -3.00
CA CYS A 108 11.37 -5.33 -2.25
C CYS A 108 11.38 -6.84 -2.48
N ILE A 109 11.53 -7.30 -3.73
CA ILE A 109 11.62 -8.73 -4.06
C ILE A 109 12.71 -9.42 -3.23
N MET A 110 13.91 -8.83 -3.24
CA MET A 110 15.06 -9.39 -2.51
C MET A 110 14.88 -9.30 -0.99
N MET A 111 14.32 -8.20 -0.49
CA MET A 111 14.05 -8.03 0.94
C MET A 111 12.99 -9.01 1.44
N TYR A 112 11.89 -9.23 0.71
CA TYR A 112 10.85 -10.18 1.10
C TYR A 112 11.40 -11.57 1.34
N ILE A 113 12.24 -12.05 0.43
CA ILE A 113 12.91 -13.36 0.58
C ILE A 113 13.91 -13.33 1.74
N SER A 114 14.56 -12.19 1.99
CA SER A 114 15.58 -12.02 3.04
C SER A 114 15.02 -11.84 4.45
N THR A 115 13.70 -11.76 4.63
CA THR A 115 13.07 -11.68 5.96
C THR A 115 13.43 -12.87 6.88
N VAL A 116 13.74 -14.02 6.30
CA VAL A 116 14.22 -15.21 7.02
C VAL A 116 15.55 -15.03 7.75
N SER A 117 16.33 -13.98 7.42
CA SER A 117 17.53 -13.62 8.18
C SER A 117 17.24 -13.17 9.61
N PHE A 118 16.02 -12.70 9.87
CA PHE A 118 15.56 -12.25 11.18
C PHE A 118 14.66 -13.28 11.84
N TYR A 119 13.86 -14.01 11.04
CA TYR A 119 12.93 -15.04 11.50
C TYR A 119 13.28 -16.39 10.85
N PRO A 120 14.23 -17.15 11.42
CA PRO A 120 14.80 -18.32 10.75
C PRO A 120 13.79 -19.43 10.47
N VAL A 121 13.97 -20.08 9.32
CA VAL A 121 13.33 -21.34 8.96
C VAL A 121 14.37 -22.44 8.84
N LYS A 122 13.98 -23.69 9.15
CA LYS A 122 14.84 -24.87 8.98
C LYS A 122 15.41 -24.91 7.56
N GLY A 123 16.73 -24.95 7.44
CA GLY A 123 17.47 -25.01 6.17
C GLY A 123 18.00 -23.67 5.63
N LEU A 124 17.53 -22.52 6.15
CA LEU A 124 18.04 -21.18 5.79
C LEU A 124 18.74 -20.47 6.96
N GLU A 125 19.11 -21.21 8.01
CA GLU A 125 19.73 -20.67 9.22
C GLU A 125 21.04 -19.94 8.96
N PHE A 126 21.76 -20.27 7.88
CA PHE A 126 22.98 -19.55 7.49
C PHE A 126 22.75 -18.05 7.27
N MET A 127 21.52 -17.65 6.89
CA MET A 127 21.14 -16.26 6.66
C MET A 127 21.04 -15.44 7.95
N THR A 128 20.99 -16.08 9.12
CA THR A 128 20.97 -15.42 10.44
C THR A 128 22.34 -14.94 10.90
N LYS A 129 23.42 -15.32 10.19
CA LYS A 129 24.78 -14.90 10.54
C LYS A 129 24.86 -13.37 10.62
N PRO A 130 25.47 -12.79 11.67
CA PRO A 130 25.52 -11.34 11.86
C PRO A 130 26.11 -10.58 10.67
N ARG A 131 27.09 -11.17 9.98
CA ARG A 131 27.71 -10.58 8.77
C ARG A 131 26.72 -10.38 7.62
N ILE A 132 25.72 -11.25 7.50
CA ILE A 132 24.67 -11.15 6.48
C ILE A 132 23.60 -10.20 7.01
N ARG A 133 22.95 -10.59 8.11
CA ARG A 133 21.81 -9.88 8.72
C ARG A 133 22.03 -8.39 8.91
N ASN A 134 23.21 -7.98 9.42
CA ASN A 134 23.48 -6.58 9.75
C ASN A 134 23.69 -5.69 8.51
N ASN A 135 23.94 -6.30 7.34
CA ASN A 135 24.28 -5.59 6.11
C ASN A 135 23.16 -5.58 5.06
N LEU A 136 22.11 -6.39 5.23
CA LEU A 136 21.03 -6.52 4.22
C LEU A 136 20.36 -5.19 3.88
N TRP A 137 20.18 -4.31 4.87
CA TRP A 137 19.48 -3.04 4.69
C TRP A 137 20.18 -2.10 3.68
N TRP A 138 21.50 -2.15 3.56
CA TRP A 138 22.24 -1.35 2.56
C TRP A 138 22.70 -2.19 1.36
N ALA A 139 23.03 -3.46 1.57
CA ALA A 139 23.51 -4.35 0.51
C ALA A 139 22.42 -4.63 -0.52
N ILE A 140 21.18 -4.87 -0.11
CA ILE A 140 20.10 -5.21 -1.04
C ILE A 140 19.77 -4.04 -1.98
N PRO A 141 19.53 -2.80 -1.50
CA PRO A 141 19.35 -1.65 -2.40
C PRO A 141 20.54 -1.43 -3.33
N THR A 142 21.77 -1.60 -2.83
CA THR A 142 22.98 -1.46 -3.64
C THR A 142 23.02 -2.50 -4.77
N ILE A 143 22.70 -3.76 -4.47
CA ILE A 143 22.62 -4.82 -5.47
C ILE A 143 21.51 -4.52 -6.48
N ALA A 144 20.34 -4.04 -6.04
CA ALA A 144 19.25 -3.66 -6.94
C ALA A 144 19.67 -2.55 -7.92
N ILE A 145 20.35 -1.51 -7.41
CA ILE A 145 20.89 -0.42 -8.22
C ILE A 145 21.91 -0.95 -9.22
N LEU A 146 22.83 -1.81 -8.80
CA LEU A 146 23.85 -2.39 -9.69
C LEU A 146 23.22 -3.24 -10.79
N ILE A 147 22.24 -4.09 -10.45
CA ILE A 147 21.53 -4.91 -11.44
C ILE A 147 20.80 -4.02 -12.44
N MET A 148 19.99 -3.07 -11.99
CA MET A 148 19.25 -2.19 -12.90
C MET A 148 20.17 -1.32 -13.75
N SER A 149 21.21 -0.75 -13.16
CA SER A 149 22.17 0.10 -13.88
C SER A 149 22.94 -0.72 -14.92
N SER A 150 23.35 -1.95 -14.60
CA SER A 150 24.03 -2.81 -15.57
C SER A 150 23.12 -3.24 -16.71
N LEU A 151 21.87 -3.60 -16.43
CA LEU A 151 20.88 -3.89 -17.50
C LEU A 151 20.72 -2.70 -18.44
N ILE A 152 20.56 -1.49 -17.90
CA ILE A 152 20.40 -0.26 -18.68
C ILE A 152 21.66 0.06 -19.49
N LEU A 153 22.85 -0.11 -18.90
CA LEU A 153 24.10 0.23 -19.59
C LEU A 153 24.45 -0.75 -20.72
N LEU A 154 24.00 -2.00 -20.61
CA LEU A 154 24.26 -3.07 -21.58
C LEU A 154 23.22 -3.13 -22.72
N SER A 155 22.06 -2.48 -22.55
CA SER A 155 21.00 -2.44 -23.56
C SER A 155 21.22 -1.34 -24.61
N PRO A 156 21.02 -1.61 -25.91
CA PRO A 156 21.21 -0.63 -27.00
C PRO A 156 20.42 0.68 -26.85
N ASN A 157 19.15 0.62 -26.45
CA ASN A 157 18.29 1.80 -26.23
C ASN A 157 18.15 2.16 -24.74
N GLY A 158 19.07 1.68 -23.90
CA GLY A 158 19.10 2.00 -22.48
C GLY A 158 17.82 1.61 -21.74
N SER A 159 17.28 2.57 -20.97
CA SER A 159 16.12 2.31 -20.12
C SER A 159 14.87 1.87 -20.89
N VAL A 160 14.71 2.26 -22.14
CA VAL A 160 13.54 1.90 -22.95
C VAL A 160 13.49 0.40 -23.20
N ASP A 161 14.62 -0.26 -23.50
CA ASP A 161 14.65 -1.71 -23.70
C ASP A 161 14.36 -2.47 -22.39
N VAL A 162 14.87 -1.97 -21.27
CA VAL A 162 14.79 -2.66 -19.97
C VAL A 162 13.43 -2.52 -19.31
N ILE A 163 12.83 -1.33 -19.34
CA ILE A 163 11.58 -1.04 -18.61
C ILE A 163 10.44 -0.49 -19.48
N GLY A 164 10.69 -0.22 -20.76
CA GLY A 164 9.77 0.41 -21.69
C GLY A 164 9.85 1.94 -21.69
N GLY A 165 9.34 2.56 -22.77
CA GLY A 165 9.29 4.00 -22.96
C GLY A 165 8.20 4.69 -22.13
N ALA A 166 8.24 6.02 -22.06
CA ALA A 166 7.15 6.84 -21.54
C ALA A 166 6.63 7.77 -22.66
N TYR A 167 5.32 8.00 -22.68
CA TYR A 167 4.67 8.85 -23.68
C TYR A 167 3.75 9.84 -22.99
N HIS A 168 3.74 11.07 -23.47
CA HIS A 168 2.69 12.05 -23.20
C HIS A 168 1.82 12.12 -24.43
N VAL A 169 0.52 11.97 -24.24
CA VAL A 169 -0.48 12.11 -25.28
C VAL A 169 -1.31 13.34 -24.93
N TYR A 170 -1.45 14.25 -25.89
CA TYR A 170 -2.26 15.45 -25.81
C TYR A 170 -3.28 15.49 -26.96
N CYS A 171 -4.54 15.70 -26.60
CA CYS A 171 -5.60 16.05 -27.53
C CYS A 171 -6.18 17.40 -27.11
N ALA A 172 -6.31 18.33 -28.04
CA ALA A 172 -6.94 19.62 -27.75
C ALA A 172 -8.47 19.50 -27.84
N GLU A 173 -9.18 20.40 -27.16
CA GLU A 173 -10.65 20.41 -27.23
C GLU A 173 -11.11 20.72 -28.67
N GLY A 174 -12.03 19.90 -29.20
CA GLY A 174 -12.51 20.03 -30.58
C GLY A 174 -11.62 19.38 -31.65
N THR A 175 -10.61 18.58 -31.28
CA THR A 175 -9.78 17.82 -32.22
C THR A 175 -10.22 16.36 -32.36
N ALA A 176 -11.50 16.06 -32.16
CA ALA A 176 -12.03 14.71 -32.34
C ALA A 176 -11.73 14.16 -33.75
N SER A 177 -11.41 12.88 -33.81
CA SER A 177 -10.94 12.16 -35.00
C SER A 177 -9.68 12.74 -35.66
N GLN A 178 -8.94 13.62 -34.99
CA GLN A 178 -7.65 14.13 -35.47
C GLN A 178 -6.49 13.37 -34.81
N PRO A 179 -5.28 13.35 -35.42
CA PRO A 179 -4.11 12.76 -34.80
C PRO A 179 -3.78 13.41 -33.46
N ALA A 180 -3.50 12.59 -32.44
CA ALA A 180 -3.06 13.06 -31.13
C ALA A 180 -1.63 13.60 -31.20
N GLU A 181 -1.34 14.64 -30.41
CA GLU A 181 0.03 15.11 -30.21
C GLU A 181 0.73 14.19 -29.20
N ILE A 182 1.81 13.53 -29.62
CA ILE A 182 2.50 12.53 -28.80
C ILE A 182 3.97 12.92 -28.63
N ILE A 183 4.39 13.07 -27.38
CA ILE A 183 5.79 13.28 -27.01
C ILE A 183 6.30 11.98 -26.38
N SER A 184 7.29 11.35 -27.01
CA SER A 184 7.86 10.07 -26.58
C SER A 184 9.23 10.24 -25.91
N SER A 185 9.56 9.33 -24.99
CA SER A 185 10.89 9.28 -24.41
C SER A 185 11.93 8.82 -25.43
N LYS A 186 13.15 9.36 -25.35
CA LYS A 186 14.22 9.06 -26.31
C LYS A 186 14.47 7.55 -26.45
N GLY A 187 14.41 7.05 -27.69
CA GLY A 187 14.61 5.63 -28.01
C GLY A 187 13.34 4.78 -27.96
N SER A 188 12.18 5.38 -27.66
CA SER A 188 10.88 4.72 -27.74
C SER A 188 10.41 4.60 -29.18
N PRO A 189 9.66 3.53 -29.53
CA PRO A 189 8.98 3.46 -30.82
C PRO A 189 7.96 4.60 -30.95
N ASP A 190 7.76 5.08 -32.19
CA ASP A 190 6.73 6.08 -32.46
C ASP A 190 5.35 5.48 -32.23
N LEU A 191 4.52 6.18 -31.48
CA LEU A 191 3.13 5.83 -31.25
C LEU A 191 2.25 6.70 -32.17
N ILE A 192 1.24 6.10 -32.78
CA ILE A 192 0.24 6.82 -33.57
C ILE A 192 -1.09 6.67 -32.83
N GLY A 193 -1.70 7.78 -32.45
CA GLY A 193 -2.98 7.82 -31.76
C GLY A 193 -3.94 8.81 -32.43
N VAL A 194 -5.24 8.58 -32.25
CA VAL A 194 -6.31 9.46 -32.72
C VAL A 194 -7.08 9.97 -31.51
N CYS A 195 -7.43 11.24 -31.51
CA CYS A 195 -8.25 11.86 -30.48
C CYS A 195 -9.71 11.48 -30.66
N GLU A 196 -10.39 11.14 -29.57
CA GLU A 196 -11.83 10.82 -29.57
C GLU A 196 -12.67 12.02 -29.09
N ASP A 197 -14.00 11.93 -29.22
CA ASP A 197 -14.96 13.02 -28.94
C ASP A 197 -14.98 13.49 -27.47
N TYR A 198 -14.39 12.74 -26.54
CA TYR A 198 -14.51 12.99 -25.10
C TYR A 198 -13.31 13.77 -24.51
N ALA A 199 -13.29 15.09 -24.71
CA ALA A 199 -12.49 16.12 -24.01
C ALA A 199 -10.93 16.01 -24.08
N PRO A 200 -10.13 17.02 -23.65
CA PRO A 200 -8.69 17.02 -23.92
C PRO A 200 -7.94 15.94 -23.15
N TYR A 201 -7.56 14.87 -23.87
CA TYR A 201 -6.80 13.74 -23.36
C TYR A 201 -5.37 14.17 -23.01
N ILE A 202 -5.06 14.45 -21.74
CA ILE A 202 -3.67 14.46 -21.24
C ILE A 202 -3.43 13.16 -20.51
N TYR A 203 -2.73 12.23 -21.15
CA TYR A 203 -2.35 10.98 -20.52
C TYR A 203 -0.85 10.75 -20.62
N MET A 204 -0.29 10.34 -19.49
CA MET A 204 1.01 9.71 -19.46
C MET A 204 0.83 8.21 -19.60
N VAL A 205 1.40 7.65 -20.65
CA VAL A 205 1.35 6.22 -20.93
C VAL A 205 2.73 5.64 -20.65
N PRO A 206 2.91 4.88 -19.55
CA PRO A 206 4.11 4.10 -19.36
C PRO A 206 4.06 2.87 -20.27
N GLY A 207 4.89 2.81 -21.30
CA GLY A 207 5.11 1.59 -22.08
C GLY A 207 5.88 0.57 -21.26
N ASN A 208 5.63 -0.71 -21.45
CA ASN A 208 6.30 -1.78 -20.69
C ASN A 208 7.04 -2.72 -21.66
N SER A 209 8.35 -2.93 -21.44
CA SER A 209 9.05 -4.01 -22.12
C SER A 209 8.72 -5.36 -21.48
N THR A 210 9.01 -6.47 -22.15
CA THR A 210 8.81 -7.82 -21.58
C THR A 210 9.54 -8.00 -20.24
N ALA A 211 10.74 -7.45 -20.10
CA ALA A 211 11.49 -7.49 -18.85
C ALA A 211 10.81 -6.62 -17.77
N GLY A 212 10.31 -5.43 -18.14
CA GLY A 212 9.50 -4.58 -17.26
C GLY A 212 8.24 -5.28 -16.76
N GLN A 213 7.48 -5.92 -17.65
CA GLN A 213 6.28 -6.71 -17.30
C GLN A 213 6.60 -7.83 -16.30
N LEU A 214 7.70 -8.56 -16.48
CA LEU A 214 8.13 -9.58 -15.51
C LEU A 214 8.47 -8.99 -14.14
N LEU A 215 9.20 -7.86 -14.12
CA LEU A 215 9.56 -7.15 -12.88
C LEU A 215 8.34 -6.56 -12.15
N LEU A 216 7.25 -6.27 -12.87
CA LEU A 216 5.99 -5.81 -12.28
C LEU A 216 5.26 -6.93 -11.51
N VAL A 217 5.31 -8.16 -12.02
CA VAL A 217 4.61 -9.33 -11.49
C VAL A 217 5.41 -10.05 -10.40
N LEU A 218 6.75 -10.10 -10.53
CA LEU A 218 7.65 -10.83 -9.63
C LEU A 218 7.51 -10.51 -8.12
N PRO A 219 7.22 -9.26 -7.69
CA PRO A 219 7.00 -8.94 -6.28
C PRO A 219 5.90 -9.78 -5.62
N VAL A 220 4.86 -10.17 -6.35
CA VAL A 220 3.78 -11.02 -5.83
C VAL A 220 4.29 -12.42 -5.51
N PHE A 221 5.06 -13.02 -6.41
CA PHE A 221 5.66 -14.33 -6.16
C PHE A 221 6.63 -14.30 -4.98
N SER A 222 7.44 -13.24 -4.86
CA SER A 222 8.32 -13.08 -3.70
C SER A 222 7.54 -12.90 -2.39
N ALA A 223 6.40 -12.21 -2.41
CA ALA A 223 5.51 -12.11 -1.25
C ALA A 223 4.85 -13.45 -0.88
N ILE A 224 4.49 -14.29 -1.86
CA ILE A 224 4.00 -15.66 -1.59
C ILE A 224 5.07 -16.49 -0.90
N ILE A 225 6.32 -16.42 -1.37
CA ILE A 225 7.44 -17.13 -0.75
C ILE A 225 7.67 -16.63 0.68
N ALA A 226 7.71 -15.30 0.88
CA ALA A 226 7.88 -14.68 2.19
C ALA A 226 6.74 -15.05 3.15
N MET A 227 5.49 -15.07 2.68
CA MET A 227 4.32 -15.54 3.43
C MET A 227 4.53 -16.98 3.92
N VAL A 228 4.94 -17.89 3.04
CA VAL A 228 5.19 -19.30 3.41
C VAL A 228 6.30 -19.40 4.46
N PHE A 229 7.38 -18.63 4.31
CA PHE A 229 8.46 -18.59 5.29
C PHE A 229 8.00 -18.05 6.63
N MET A 230 7.34 -16.88 6.68
CA MET A 230 6.85 -16.29 7.92
C MET A 230 5.83 -17.18 8.63
N ARG A 231 4.97 -17.90 7.87
CA ARG A 231 4.06 -18.90 8.47
C ARG A 231 4.83 -20.04 9.16
N LYS A 232 5.90 -20.54 8.53
CA LYS A 232 6.75 -21.57 9.13
C LYS A 232 7.49 -21.04 10.35
N SER A 233 8.10 -19.85 10.25
CA SER A 233 8.80 -19.21 11.37
C SER A 233 7.87 -18.96 12.55
N TRP A 234 6.68 -18.39 12.31
CA TRP A 234 5.67 -18.17 13.34
C TRP A 234 5.32 -19.47 14.08
N LYS A 235 5.02 -20.56 13.35
CA LYS A 235 4.68 -21.86 13.97
C LYS A 235 5.82 -22.43 14.81
N THR A 236 7.08 -22.22 14.41
CA THR A 236 8.24 -22.69 15.17
C THR A 236 8.52 -21.82 16.39
N LEU A 237 8.44 -20.50 16.25
CA LEU A 237 8.69 -19.54 17.33
C LEU A 237 7.59 -19.58 18.40
N SER A 238 6.34 -19.85 18.01
CA SER A 238 5.22 -19.97 18.96
C SER A 238 5.30 -21.21 19.87
N GLN A 239 6.20 -22.16 19.59
CA GLN A 239 6.38 -23.35 20.42
C GLN A 239 7.30 -23.10 21.62
N ASN A 240 8.09 -22.03 21.58
CA ASN A 240 9.06 -21.69 22.62
C ASN A 240 8.63 -20.38 23.31
N PRO A 241 8.35 -20.39 24.63
CA PRO A 241 7.96 -19.20 25.39
C PRO A 241 8.98 -18.06 25.27
N ASP A 242 10.27 -18.40 25.26
CA ASP A 242 11.36 -17.41 25.15
C ASP A 242 11.40 -16.63 23.83
N SER A 243 10.65 -17.08 22.81
CA SER A 243 10.59 -16.44 21.50
C SER A 243 9.22 -15.84 21.16
N GLU A 244 8.37 -15.61 22.17
CA GLU A 244 7.05 -14.99 21.99
C GLU A 244 7.11 -13.65 21.25
N GLU A 245 8.09 -12.80 21.60
CA GLU A 245 8.33 -11.49 20.95
C GLU A 245 8.47 -11.65 19.42
N GLN A 246 9.34 -12.58 19.01
CA GLN A 246 9.63 -12.89 17.61
C GLN A 246 8.47 -13.64 16.92
N ALA A 247 7.71 -14.45 17.67
CA ALA A 247 6.55 -15.16 17.14
C ALA A 247 5.45 -14.19 16.71
N ILE A 248 5.17 -13.15 17.52
CA ILE A 248 4.17 -12.14 17.19
C ILE A 248 4.65 -11.24 16.04
N GLU A 249 5.95 -10.90 16.00
CA GLU A 249 6.55 -10.22 14.85
C GLU A 249 6.37 -11.03 13.55
N ALA A 250 6.74 -12.32 13.57
CA ALA A 250 6.60 -13.22 12.43
C ALA A 250 5.12 -13.40 12.01
N ARG A 251 4.18 -13.45 12.96
CA ARG A 251 2.74 -13.48 12.67
C ARG A 251 2.30 -12.22 11.94
N SER A 252 2.74 -11.05 12.40
CA SER A 252 2.38 -9.76 11.80
C SER A 252 2.93 -9.64 10.38
N LEU A 253 4.18 -10.05 10.17
CA LEU A 253 4.81 -10.14 8.86
C LEU A 253 4.07 -11.12 7.94
N PHE A 254 3.70 -12.30 8.45
CA PHE A 254 2.90 -13.28 7.71
C PHE A 254 1.58 -12.67 7.24
N ILE A 255 0.85 -11.96 8.10
CA ILE A 255 -0.42 -11.30 7.73
C ILE A 255 -0.20 -10.25 6.64
N GLY A 256 0.83 -9.40 6.77
CA GLY A 256 1.17 -8.40 5.75
C GLY A 256 1.46 -9.05 4.39
N PHE A 257 2.31 -10.08 4.36
CA PHE A 257 2.63 -10.81 3.13
C PHE A 257 1.43 -11.59 2.57
N ALA A 258 0.61 -12.19 3.43
CA ALA A 258 -0.59 -12.91 3.01
C ALA A 258 -1.59 -11.96 2.35
N GLY A 259 -1.79 -10.76 2.93
CA GLY A 259 -2.62 -9.73 2.31
C GLY A 259 -2.11 -9.32 0.94
N LYS A 260 -0.80 -9.10 0.79
CA LYS A 260 -0.20 -8.84 -0.53
C LYS A 260 -0.38 -10.00 -1.51
N ALA A 261 -0.10 -11.23 -1.08
CA ALA A 261 -0.23 -12.42 -1.91
C ALA A 261 -1.66 -12.68 -2.38
N ILE A 262 -2.67 -12.45 -1.53
CA ILE A 262 -4.08 -12.68 -1.86
C ILE A 262 -4.64 -11.52 -2.70
N ILE A 263 -4.54 -10.29 -2.19
CA ILE A 263 -5.22 -9.13 -2.79
C ILE A 263 -4.52 -8.74 -4.10
N LYS A 264 -3.22 -8.48 -4.04
CA LYS A 264 -2.45 -8.11 -5.24
C LYS A 264 -2.25 -9.31 -6.16
N GLY A 265 -2.14 -10.53 -5.61
CA GLY A 265 -2.03 -11.74 -6.44
C GLY A 265 -3.27 -12.03 -7.27
N ALA A 266 -4.47 -11.84 -6.71
CA ALA A 266 -5.72 -11.96 -7.49
C ALA A 266 -5.75 -10.97 -8.67
N MET A 267 -5.41 -9.71 -8.44
CA MET A 267 -5.38 -8.69 -9.51
C MET A 267 -4.25 -8.95 -10.52
N THR A 268 -3.12 -9.48 -10.06
CA THR A 268 -2.00 -9.86 -10.94
C THR A 268 -2.37 -11.00 -11.87
N PHE A 269 -3.16 -11.98 -11.41
CA PHE A 269 -3.72 -13.00 -12.28
C PHE A 269 -4.62 -12.37 -13.35
N GLY A 270 -5.45 -11.38 -12.97
CA GLY A 270 -6.23 -10.59 -13.92
C GLY A 270 -5.37 -9.90 -14.99
N ILE A 271 -4.30 -9.20 -14.59
CA ILE A 271 -3.36 -8.55 -15.52
C ILE A 271 -2.70 -9.59 -16.44
N VAL A 272 -2.29 -10.76 -15.93
CA VAL A 272 -1.73 -11.83 -16.76
C VAL A 272 -2.76 -12.33 -17.77
N SER A 273 -4.02 -12.51 -17.36
CA SER A 273 -5.10 -12.87 -18.28
C SER A 273 -5.32 -11.81 -19.36
N MET A 274 -5.25 -10.52 -19.01
CA MET A 274 -5.36 -9.44 -19.98
C MET A 274 -4.24 -9.46 -20.99
N VAL A 275 -2.98 -9.61 -20.55
CA VAL A 275 -1.84 -9.68 -21.46
C VAL A 275 -1.95 -10.87 -22.42
N ILE A 276 -2.52 -12.00 -21.97
CA ILE A 276 -2.77 -13.16 -22.84
C ILE A 276 -3.86 -12.89 -23.88
N ILE A 277 -4.90 -12.13 -23.52
CA ILE A 277 -6.07 -11.87 -24.39
C ILE A 277 -5.83 -10.70 -25.34
N PHE A 278 -5.28 -9.60 -24.82
CA PHE A 278 -5.15 -8.31 -25.49
C PHE A 278 -3.70 -7.98 -25.92
N GLY A 279 -2.71 -8.75 -25.48
CA GLY A 279 -1.30 -8.60 -25.89
C GLY A 279 -0.49 -7.56 -25.09
N ASP A 280 -1.12 -6.52 -24.54
CA ASP A 280 -0.50 -5.57 -23.60
C ASP A 280 -1.48 -5.13 -22.50
N TRP A 281 -1.00 -4.36 -21.53
CA TRP A 281 -1.83 -3.72 -20.51
C TRP A 281 -1.38 -2.26 -20.29
N ASN A 282 -1.95 -1.35 -21.07
CA ASN A 282 -1.72 0.09 -20.96
C ASN A 282 -3.03 0.89 -21.18
N LEU A 283 -3.06 2.16 -20.78
CA LEU A 283 -4.22 3.04 -20.99
C LEU A 283 -4.34 3.53 -22.45
N ALA A 284 -3.33 3.30 -23.30
CA ALA A 284 -3.36 3.71 -24.71
C ALA A 284 -4.19 2.77 -25.59
N ASP A 285 -4.48 1.55 -25.11
CA ASP A 285 -5.16 0.51 -25.89
C ASP A 285 -6.69 0.49 -25.68
N VAL A 286 -7.23 1.46 -24.93
CA VAL A 286 -8.68 1.53 -24.60
C VAL A 286 -9.53 1.63 -25.87
N THR A 287 -9.08 2.37 -26.88
CA THR A 287 -9.78 2.51 -28.17
C THR A 287 -9.72 1.22 -28.98
N THR A 288 -8.53 0.63 -29.14
CA THR A 288 -8.34 -0.66 -29.84
C THR A 288 -9.20 -1.76 -29.21
N ILE A 289 -9.24 -1.81 -27.87
CA ILE A 289 -10.00 -2.83 -27.14
C ILE A 289 -11.51 -2.66 -27.38
N SER A 290 -12.00 -1.42 -27.38
CA SER A 290 -13.41 -1.13 -27.68
C SER A 290 -13.78 -1.55 -29.11
N GLU A 291 -12.96 -1.16 -30.09
CA GLU A 291 -13.22 -1.43 -31.51
C GLU A 291 -13.09 -2.91 -31.88
N GLU A 292 -12.09 -3.61 -31.34
CA GLU A 292 -11.78 -5.00 -31.72
C GLU A 292 -12.55 -6.04 -30.87
N TYR A 293 -12.78 -5.77 -29.59
CA TYR A 293 -13.36 -6.73 -28.64
C TYR A 293 -14.72 -6.30 -28.05
N GLY A 294 -15.13 -5.06 -28.28
CA GLY A 294 -16.42 -4.49 -27.85
C GLY A 294 -16.41 -3.88 -26.45
N GLU A 295 -17.41 -3.04 -26.17
CA GLU A 295 -17.55 -2.25 -24.93
C GLU A 295 -17.50 -3.08 -23.64
N ARG A 296 -18.09 -4.28 -23.64
CA ARG A 296 -18.02 -5.18 -22.46
C ARG A 296 -16.59 -5.63 -22.14
N ALA A 297 -15.77 -5.84 -23.17
CA ALA A 297 -14.36 -6.20 -22.98
C ALA A 297 -13.59 -5.00 -22.43
N LEU A 298 -13.89 -3.79 -22.92
CA LEU A 298 -13.34 -2.55 -22.38
C LEU A 298 -13.65 -2.37 -20.89
N THR A 299 -14.91 -2.58 -20.48
CA THR A 299 -15.27 -2.46 -19.05
C THR A 299 -14.50 -3.43 -18.16
N VAL A 300 -14.41 -4.71 -18.58
CA VAL A 300 -13.63 -5.72 -17.85
C VAL A 300 -12.15 -5.34 -17.82
N TYR A 301 -11.64 -4.79 -18.93
CA TYR A 301 -10.27 -4.30 -19.03
C TYR A 301 -10.01 -3.20 -17.99
N LEU A 302 -10.82 -2.15 -17.98
CA LEU A 302 -10.64 -1.04 -17.05
C LEU A 302 -10.82 -1.47 -15.58
N PHE A 303 -11.76 -2.38 -15.29
CA PHE A 303 -11.97 -2.88 -13.94
C PHE A 303 -10.74 -3.62 -13.39
N ILE A 304 -10.13 -4.52 -14.18
CA ILE A 304 -8.95 -5.25 -13.74
C ILE A 304 -7.73 -4.31 -13.65
N LEU A 305 -7.58 -3.36 -14.58
CA LEU A 305 -6.48 -2.40 -14.57
C LEU A 305 -6.51 -1.53 -13.31
N TYR A 306 -7.65 -0.88 -13.04
CA TYR A 306 -7.79 -0.07 -11.84
C TYR A 306 -7.81 -0.91 -10.57
N GLY A 307 -8.41 -2.11 -10.61
CA GLY A 307 -8.32 -3.08 -9.52
C GLY A 307 -6.87 -3.41 -9.15
N PHE A 308 -6.00 -3.60 -10.16
CA PHE A 308 -4.58 -3.78 -9.96
C PHE A 308 -3.91 -2.54 -9.36
N LEU A 309 -4.16 -1.34 -9.89
CA LEU A 309 -3.62 -0.09 -9.36
C LEU A 309 -4.00 0.11 -7.87
N PHE A 310 -5.29 0.04 -7.54
CA PHE A 310 -5.77 0.15 -6.16
C PHE A 310 -5.23 -0.96 -5.25
N SER A 311 -5.00 -2.17 -5.78
CA SER A 311 -4.38 -3.25 -4.99
C SER A 311 -2.95 -2.91 -4.56
N ILE A 312 -2.19 -2.12 -5.34
CA ILE A 312 -0.85 -1.65 -4.96
C ILE A 312 -0.96 -0.77 -3.71
N LEU A 313 -1.91 0.19 -3.71
CA LEU A 313 -2.12 1.09 -2.57
C LEU A 313 -2.57 0.32 -1.31
N LEU A 314 -3.57 -0.53 -1.46
CA LEU A 314 -4.18 -1.25 -0.33
C LEU A 314 -3.18 -2.23 0.29
N THR A 315 -2.43 -2.97 -0.54
CA THR A 315 -1.43 -3.92 -0.03
C THR A 315 -0.20 -3.22 0.52
N GLY A 316 0.23 -2.09 -0.07
CA GLY A 316 1.29 -1.27 0.50
C GLY A 316 0.92 -0.74 1.90
N MET A 317 -0.30 -0.22 2.04
CA MET A 317 -0.82 0.27 3.32
C MET A 317 -0.92 -0.85 4.36
N LEU A 318 -1.57 -1.97 4.02
CA LEU A 318 -1.70 -3.13 4.91
C LEU A 318 -0.33 -3.63 5.39
N GLU A 319 0.59 -3.82 4.46
CA GLU A 319 1.96 -4.23 4.76
C GLU A 319 2.64 -3.24 5.71
N GLY A 320 2.54 -1.93 5.42
CA GLY A 320 3.07 -0.87 6.24
C GLY A 320 2.60 -0.94 7.70
N PHE A 321 1.29 -1.04 7.91
CA PHE A 321 0.72 -1.15 9.25
C PHE A 321 1.13 -2.45 9.95
N MET A 322 1.03 -3.60 9.28
CA MET A 322 1.36 -4.89 9.89
C MET A 322 2.84 -5.01 10.26
N PHE A 323 3.73 -4.52 9.41
CA PHE A 323 5.16 -4.58 9.65
C PHE A 323 5.57 -3.63 10.77
N THR A 324 5.03 -2.42 10.74
CA THR A 324 5.27 -1.43 11.80
C THR A 324 4.71 -1.89 13.13
N TYR A 325 3.51 -2.48 13.15
CA TYR A 325 2.93 -3.10 14.33
C TYR A 325 3.83 -4.21 14.88
N GLY A 326 4.27 -5.14 14.03
CA GLY A 326 5.17 -6.22 14.43
C GLY A 326 6.42 -5.70 15.12
N ILE A 327 7.13 -4.75 14.49
CA ILE A 327 8.40 -4.23 15.00
C ILE A 327 8.21 -3.29 16.21
N LEU A 328 7.20 -2.42 16.22
CA LEU A 328 7.09 -1.37 17.23
C LEU A 328 6.34 -1.80 18.50
N LYS A 329 5.49 -2.82 18.44
CA LYS A 329 4.64 -3.20 19.60
C LYS A 329 5.44 -3.49 20.87
N ASN A 330 6.69 -3.95 20.76
CA ASN A 330 7.54 -4.26 21.91
C ASN A 330 8.44 -3.08 22.31
N ASP A 331 8.49 -2.04 21.47
CA ASP A 331 9.44 -0.94 21.55
C ASP A 331 8.78 0.39 21.98
N ILE A 332 7.47 0.56 21.72
CA ILE A 332 6.73 1.79 22.00
C ILE A 332 5.42 1.47 22.74
N LEU A 333 5.21 2.14 23.87
CA LEU A 333 4.00 2.06 24.69
C LEU A 333 2.75 2.51 23.92
N GLY A 334 1.68 1.71 23.97
CA GLY A 334 0.37 2.01 23.36
C GLY A 334 0.39 2.24 21.83
N ILE A 335 1.44 1.79 21.14
CA ILE A 335 1.55 1.96 19.68
C ILE A 335 0.57 1.06 18.92
N ASP A 336 0.25 -0.10 19.48
CA ASP A 336 -0.75 -1.04 18.98
C ASP A 336 -2.12 -0.37 18.86
N GLU A 337 -2.57 0.31 19.91
CA GLU A 337 -3.87 1.01 19.91
C GLU A 337 -3.90 2.16 18.90
N LYS A 338 -2.84 2.97 18.85
CA LYS A 338 -2.73 4.10 17.91
C LYS A 338 -2.69 3.62 16.46
N LEU A 339 -1.89 2.58 16.16
CA LEU A 339 -1.80 1.99 14.83
C LEU A 339 -3.14 1.38 14.43
N ARG A 340 -3.80 0.65 15.34
CA ARG A 340 -5.13 0.06 15.12
C ARG A 340 -6.18 1.11 14.79
N LYS A 341 -6.32 2.17 15.61
CA LYS A 341 -7.27 3.28 15.36
C LYS A 341 -7.00 3.96 14.01
N THR A 342 -5.74 4.18 13.68
CA THR A 342 -5.35 4.81 12.40
C THR A 342 -5.70 3.89 11.22
N PHE A 343 -5.38 2.59 11.32
CA PHE A 343 -5.68 1.60 10.30
C PHE A 343 -7.19 1.41 10.10
N SER A 344 -7.97 1.28 11.17
CA SER A 344 -9.44 1.21 11.08
C SER A 344 -10.05 2.43 10.43
N THR A 345 -9.52 3.62 10.73
CA THR A 345 -9.96 4.87 10.09
C THR A 345 -9.63 4.87 8.60
N ALA A 346 -8.42 4.42 8.23
CA ALA A 346 -8.01 4.33 6.83
C ALA A 346 -8.87 3.33 6.03
N ILE A 347 -9.18 2.16 6.60
CA ILE A 347 -10.11 1.18 5.99
C ILE A 347 -11.49 1.82 5.80
N PHE A 348 -12.04 2.45 6.84
CA PHE A 348 -13.35 3.08 6.77
C PHE A 348 -13.43 4.13 5.65
N ALA A 349 -12.44 5.01 5.57
CA ALA A 349 -12.36 6.03 4.53
C ALA A 349 -12.22 5.42 3.14
N THR A 350 -11.38 4.40 2.99
CA THR A 350 -11.12 3.75 1.69
C THR A 350 -12.33 2.98 1.20
N LEU A 351 -12.94 2.13 2.04
CA LEU A 351 -14.17 1.40 1.70
C LEU A 351 -15.31 2.37 1.42
N GLY A 352 -15.49 3.41 2.25
CA GLY A 352 -16.50 4.43 2.03
C GLY A 352 -16.32 5.14 0.69
N GLY A 353 -15.08 5.50 0.34
CA GLY A 353 -14.76 6.10 -0.96
C GLY A 353 -15.05 5.18 -2.15
N ILE A 354 -14.62 3.92 -2.09
CA ILE A 354 -14.87 2.93 -3.15
C ILE A 354 -16.38 2.68 -3.30
N SER A 355 -17.12 2.55 -2.19
CA SER A 355 -18.58 2.35 -2.23
C SER A 355 -19.29 3.55 -2.84
N LEU A 356 -18.85 4.78 -2.55
CA LEU A 356 -19.41 5.98 -3.18
C LEU A 356 -19.13 6.01 -4.68
N LEU A 357 -17.93 5.62 -5.12
CA LEU A 357 -17.60 5.53 -6.54
C LEU A 357 -18.50 4.51 -7.24
N ILE A 358 -18.48 3.24 -6.80
CA ILE A 358 -19.29 2.16 -7.39
C ILE A 358 -20.77 2.54 -7.46
N ALA A 359 -21.30 3.14 -6.39
CA ALA A 359 -22.71 3.52 -6.36
C ALA A 359 -23.04 4.72 -7.26
N SER A 360 -22.12 5.65 -7.40
CA SER A 360 -22.28 6.77 -8.34
C SER A 360 -22.28 6.24 -9.77
N GLU A 361 -21.39 5.30 -10.12
CA GLU A 361 -21.33 4.65 -11.43
C GLU A 361 -22.63 3.90 -11.76
N ILE A 362 -23.08 3.01 -10.86
CA ILE A 362 -24.32 2.23 -11.07
C ILE A 362 -25.53 3.15 -11.28
N MET A 363 -25.60 4.26 -10.54
CA MET A 363 -26.71 5.20 -10.65
C MET A 363 -26.60 6.13 -11.86
N GLN A 364 -25.39 6.39 -12.36
CA GLN A 364 -25.15 7.10 -13.61
C GLN A 364 -25.75 6.29 -14.78
N ASP A 365 -25.42 4.99 -14.87
CA ASP A 365 -25.90 4.06 -15.90
C ASP A 365 -27.43 3.89 -15.87
N LEU A 366 -28.02 3.77 -14.67
CA LEU A 366 -29.46 3.54 -14.53
C LEU A 366 -30.34 4.77 -14.83
N VAL A 367 -29.86 5.99 -14.56
CA VAL A 367 -30.73 7.18 -14.52
C VAL A 367 -30.26 8.31 -15.45
N GLY A 368 -29.04 8.27 -16.00
CA GLY A 368 -28.50 9.31 -16.87
C GLY A 368 -28.32 10.65 -16.13
N GLY A 369 -27.12 10.92 -15.63
CA GLY A 369 -26.85 12.07 -14.74
C GLY A 369 -27.16 11.81 -13.27
N GLY A 370 -27.26 10.53 -12.88
CA GLY A 370 -27.60 10.07 -11.54
C GLY A 370 -26.45 10.03 -10.52
N GLY A 371 -25.23 10.43 -10.86
CA GLY A 371 -24.06 10.35 -9.95
C GLY A 371 -24.28 11.04 -8.59
N LEU A 372 -24.93 12.21 -8.57
CA LEU A 372 -25.34 12.90 -7.32
C LEU A 372 -26.35 12.10 -6.50
N ILE A 373 -27.25 11.38 -7.17
CA ILE A 373 -28.25 10.52 -6.54
C ILE A 373 -27.55 9.27 -5.97
N GLY A 374 -26.60 8.67 -6.68
CA GLY A 374 -25.79 7.56 -6.18
C GLY A 374 -24.95 7.92 -4.96
N ALA A 375 -24.33 9.10 -4.98
CA ALA A 375 -23.60 9.64 -3.83
C ALA A 375 -24.52 9.86 -2.61
N MET A 376 -25.76 10.34 -2.80
CA MET A 376 -26.72 10.47 -1.69
C MET A 376 -27.25 9.12 -1.19
N ILE A 377 -27.56 8.18 -2.09
CA ILE A 377 -28.08 6.85 -1.76
C ILE A 377 -27.09 6.06 -0.91
N VAL A 378 -25.79 6.19 -1.15
CA VAL A 378 -24.76 5.47 -0.38
C VAL A 378 -24.14 6.32 0.73
N GLY A 379 -23.97 7.62 0.51
CA GLY A 379 -23.41 8.54 1.50
C GLY A 379 -24.26 8.64 2.77
N LEU A 380 -25.58 8.76 2.64
CA LEU A 380 -26.48 8.84 3.81
C LEU A 380 -26.43 7.57 4.66
N PRO A 381 -26.57 6.35 4.10
CA PRO A 381 -26.37 5.12 4.85
C PRO A 381 -24.98 4.99 5.48
N ILE A 382 -23.89 5.36 4.81
CA ILE A 382 -22.54 5.32 5.41
C ILE A 382 -22.47 6.22 6.65
N ILE A 383 -23.12 7.38 6.63
CA ILE A 383 -23.18 8.29 7.79
C ILE A 383 -24.00 7.68 8.92
N VAL A 384 -25.20 7.14 8.61
CA VAL A 384 -26.10 6.54 9.60
C VAL A 384 -25.50 5.26 10.20
N LEU A 385 -24.94 4.40 9.35
CA LEU A 385 -24.31 3.12 9.72
C LEU A 385 -22.84 3.28 10.11
N ARG A 386 -22.34 4.51 10.30
CA ARG A 386 -20.95 4.76 10.68
C ARG A 386 -20.55 3.94 11.90
N LYS A 387 -21.37 3.96 12.95
CA LYS A 387 -21.07 3.25 14.21
C LYS A 387 -20.95 1.73 14.00
N PRO A 388 -21.94 1.02 13.41
CA PRO A 388 -21.83 -0.42 13.20
C PRO A 388 -20.72 -0.79 12.21
N ILE A 389 -20.51 -0.02 11.14
CA ILE A 389 -19.40 -0.26 10.18
C ILE A 389 -18.06 -0.10 10.90
N PHE A 390 -17.88 0.97 11.66
CA PHE A 390 -16.63 1.21 12.40
C PHE A 390 -16.39 0.15 13.46
N SER A 391 -17.43 -0.34 14.13
CA SER A 391 -17.35 -1.47 15.07
C SER A 391 -16.88 -2.76 14.36
N ALA A 392 -17.46 -3.09 13.20
CA ALA A 392 -17.04 -4.25 12.42
C ALA A 392 -15.57 -4.14 11.95
N ILE A 393 -15.15 -2.97 11.49
CA ILE A 393 -13.76 -2.70 11.10
C ILE A 393 -12.83 -2.78 12.30
N ASN A 394 -13.24 -2.27 13.46
CA ASN A 394 -12.45 -2.33 14.67
C ASN A 394 -12.26 -3.79 15.13
N ASN A 395 -13.32 -4.61 15.08
CA ASN A 395 -13.23 -6.04 15.39
C ASN A 395 -12.27 -6.77 14.44
N PHE A 396 -12.38 -6.50 13.14
CA PHE A 396 -11.44 -7.03 12.15
C PHE A 396 -10.00 -6.56 12.44
N SER A 397 -9.82 -5.30 12.79
CA SER A 397 -8.51 -4.74 13.11
C SER A 397 -7.92 -5.33 14.39
N THR A 398 -8.73 -5.61 15.42
CA THR A 398 -8.30 -6.28 16.66
C THR A 398 -7.91 -7.73 16.39
N PHE A 399 -8.56 -8.40 15.45
CA PHE A 399 -8.13 -9.73 15.01
C PHE A 399 -6.74 -9.71 14.34
N LEU A 400 -6.48 -8.73 13.49
CA LEU A 400 -5.20 -8.57 12.78
C LEU A 400 -4.07 -8.07 13.71
N MET A 401 -4.36 -7.05 14.52
CA MET A 401 -3.47 -6.42 15.49
C MET A 401 -4.12 -6.50 16.88
N PRO A 402 -3.99 -7.64 17.58
CA PRO A 402 -4.49 -7.80 18.94
C PRO A 402 -3.82 -6.81 19.89
N GLU A 403 -4.47 -6.55 21.03
CA GLU A 403 -3.81 -5.80 22.09
C GLU A 403 -2.62 -6.59 22.61
N ALA A 404 -1.49 -5.91 22.71
CA ALA A 404 -0.26 -6.51 23.19
C ALA A 404 0.45 -5.49 24.06
N PHE A 405 0.64 -5.85 25.33
CA PHE A 405 1.36 -5.02 26.27
C PHE A 405 2.86 -5.10 26.03
N THR A 406 3.54 -3.96 26.10
CA THR A 406 5.01 -3.93 26.13
C THR A 406 5.53 -4.62 27.39
N LYS A 407 6.83 -4.94 27.47
CA LYS A 407 7.43 -5.50 28.69
C LYS A 407 7.21 -4.61 29.93
N ALA A 408 7.27 -3.29 29.75
CA ALA A 408 7.01 -2.35 30.84
C ALA A 408 5.55 -2.36 31.30
N GLU A 409 4.61 -2.54 30.35
CA GLU A 409 3.19 -2.64 30.66
C GLU A 409 2.85 -3.99 31.30
N LEU A 410 3.44 -5.09 30.83
CA LEU A 410 3.31 -6.41 31.46
C LEU A 410 3.83 -6.39 32.89
N SER A 411 5.02 -5.83 33.13
CA SER A 411 5.55 -5.67 34.50
C SER A 411 4.68 -4.78 35.38
N TYR A 412 3.97 -3.80 34.81
CA TYR A 412 3.00 -3.01 35.56
C TYR A 412 1.72 -3.79 35.85
N ILE A 413 1.22 -4.56 34.88
CA ILE A 413 0.05 -5.45 35.04
C ILE A 413 0.33 -6.46 36.14
N GLU A 414 1.47 -7.13 36.15
CA GLU A 414 1.88 -8.06 37.22
C GLU A 414 1.88 -7.36 38.59
N ALA A 415 2.42 -6.14 38.67
CA ALA A 415 2.42 -5.36 39.91
C ALA A 415 0.99 -4.96 40.34
N TYR A 416 0.12 -4.64 39.39
CA TYR A 416 -1.27 -4.28 39.61
C TYR A 416 -2.11 -5.49 40.05
N GLU A 417 -1.90 -6.65 39.41
CA GLU A 417 -2.49 -7.93 39.78
C GLU A 417 -2.16 -8.30 41.23
N ILE A 418 -0.90 -8.21 41.63
CA ILE A 418 -0.47 -8.46 43.02
C ILE A 418 -1.19 -7.52 43.99
N ALA A 419 -1.31 -6.23 43.63
CA ALA A 419 -1.96 -5.23 44.45
C ALA A 419 -3.51 -5.29 44.42
N MET A 420 -4.07 -6.11 43.54
CA MET A 420 -5.51 -6.35 43.40
C MET A 420 -5.91 -7.75 43.89
N GLU A 421 -5.00 -8.50 44.52
CA GLU A 421 -5.24 -9.86 45.01
C GLU A 421 -6.44 -9.94 45.96
N ASP A 422 -6.64 -8.92 46.80
CA ASP A 422 -7.77 -8.82 47.73
C ASP A 422 -8.96 -7.97 47.19
N LYS A 423 -8.91 -7.59 45.90
CA LYS A 423 -9.86 -6.72 45.19
C LYS A 423 -10.00 -5.31 45.81
N ILE A 424 -9.09 -4.86 46.70
CA ILE A 424 -9.14 -3.52 47.32
C ILE A 424 -7.74 -2.88 47.33
N ILE A 425 -7.54 -1.86 46.49
CA ILE A 425 -6.27 -1.12 46.50
C ILE A 425 -6.20 -0.16 47.70
N THR A 426 -5.27 -0.43 48.62
CA THR A 426 -4.93 0.44 49.74
C THR A 426 -4.14 1.69 49.31
N GLU A 427 -4.03 2.71 50.19
CA GLU A 427 -3.21 3.89 49.89
C GLU A 427 -1.73 3.56 49.67
N GLU A 428 -1.20 2.55 50.38
CA GLU A 428 0.19 2.13 50.24
C GLU A 428 0.43 1.42 48.90
N GLU A 429 -0.46 0.51 48.51
CA GLU A 429 -0.42 -0.13 47.19
C GLU A 429 -0.58 0.88 46.06
N ARG A 430 -1.48 1.87 46.22
CA ARG A 430 -1.60 2.95 45.23
C ARG A 430 -0.31 3.76 45.12
N ARG A 431 0.38 3.99 46.22
CA ARG A 431 1.68 4.68 46.22
C ARG A 431 2.76 3.82 45.56
N PHE A 432 2.77 2.52 45.84
CA PHE A 432 3.67 1.56 45.19
C PHE A 432 3.44 1.51 43.68
N LEU A 433 2.19 1.38 43.22
CA LEU A 433 1.84 1.35 41.80
C LEU A 433 2.22 2.65 41.08
N ARG A 434 1.98 3.81 41.70
CA ARG A 434 2.46 5.10 41.14
C ARG A 434 3.98 5.15 41.01
N LEU A 435 4.74 4.56 41.95
CA LEU A 435 6.19 4.48 41.86
C LEU A 435 6.65 3.50 40.77
N SER A 436 5.99 2.35 40.66
CA SER A 436 6.23 1.35 39.61
C SER A 436 5.97 1.94 38.23
N ALA A 437 4.80 2.57 38.02
CA ALA A 437 4.47 3.28 36.78
C ALA A 437 5.52 4.33 36.41
N LYS A 438 5.93 5.16 37.37
CA LYS A 438 6.95 6.19 37.15
C LYS A 438 8.32 5.58 36.80
N THR A 439 8.68 4.45 37.42
CA THR A 439 9.94 3.74 37.16
C THR A 439 9.95 3.09 35.79
N LEU A 440 8.79 2.58 35.36
CA LEU A 440 8.58 1.95 34.06
C LEU A 440 8.33 2.96 32.92
N GLY A 441 8.23 4.26 33.26
CA GLY A 441 8.00 5.34 32.30
C GLY A 441 6.57 5.42 31.76
N LEU A 442 5.60 4.85 32.49
CA LEU A 442 4.18 4.89 32.14
C LEU A 442 3.58 6.23 32.56
N ASP A 443 2.82 6.85 31.66
CA ASP A 443 2.03 8.04 31.98
C ASP A 443 0.70 7.66 32.65
N LYS A 444 0.03 8.66 33.23
CA LYS A 444 -1.21 8.44 33.97
C LYS A 444 -2.33 7.90 33.08
N GLU A 445 -2.46 8.41 31.85
CA GLU A 445 -3.50 7.98 30.92
C GLU A 445 -3.35 6.50 30.56
N ARG A 446 -2.10 6.04 30.38
CA ARG A 446 -1.80 4.65 30.10
C ARG A 446 -1.99 3.75 31.30
N VAL A 447 -1.65 4.22 32.51
CA VAL A 447 -1.96 3.50 33.75
C VAL A 447 -3.47 3.32 33.90
N ASP A 448 -4.24 4.40 33.79
CA ASP A 448 -5.70 4.35 33.92
C ASP A 448 -6.32 3.39 32.88
N TYR A 449 -5.78 3.37 31.66
CA TYR A 449 -6.17 2.39 30.63
C TYR A 449 -5.87 0.95 31.04
N ILE A 450 -4.65 0.64 31.48
CA ILE A 450 -4.21 -0.72 31.83
C ILE A 450 -5.04 -1.26 32.99
N GLU A 451 -5.29 -0.44 34.01
CA GLU A 451 -6.09 -0.82 35.16
C GLU A 451 -7.55 -1.06 34.77
N SER A 452 -8.12 -0.20 33.93
CA SER A 452 -9.48 -0.40 33.40
C SER A 452 -9.57 -1.68 32.57
N TRP A 453 -8.55 -1.98 31.75
CA TRP A 453 -8.49 -3.20 30.95
C TRP A 453 -8.40 -4.44 31.85
N TYR A 454 -7.55 -4.42 32.88
CA TYR A 454 -7.43 -5.56 33.79
C TYR A 454 -8.74 -5.81 34.53
N ASN A 455 -9.37 -4.74 35.04
CA ASN A 455 -10.65 -4.83 35.74
C ASN A 455 -11.79 -5.34 34.83
N SER A 456 -11.82 -4.97 33.55
CA SER A 456 -12.83 -5.49 32.62
C SER A 456 -12.65 -6.97 32.27
N ASN A 457 -11.39 -7.45 32.21
CA ASN A 457 -11.13 -8.87 31.94
C ASN A 457 -11.34 -9.77 33.17
N LEU A 458 -11.26 -9.21 34.39
CA LEU A 458 -11.67 -9.90 35.62
C LEU A 458 -13.17 -10.22 35.64
N GLU A 459 -14.00 -9.41 34.99
CA GLU A 459 -15.45 -9.63 34.91
C GLU A 459 -15.81 -10.72 33.87
N ASP A 460 -15.01 -10.88 32.82
CA ASP A 460 -15.22 -11.86 31.74
C ASP A 460 -14.76 -13.30 32.10
N GLU A 461 -13.93 -13.50 33.14
CA GLU A 461 -13.55 -14.84 33.62
C GLU A 461 -14.61 -15.49 34.55
N GLU A 462 -15.63 -14.73 34.97
CA GLU A 462 -16.71 -15.19 35.87
C GLU A 462 -18.03 -15.54 35.14
N GLU A 463 -18.11 -15.42 33.80
CA GLU A 463 -19.17 -15.98 32.92
C GLU A 463 -18.68 -17.19 32.09
#